data_AF-A0A1G1KQJ6-F1
#
_entry.id   AF-A0A1G1KQJ6-F1
#
_cell.length_a   1.000
_cell.length_b   1.000
_cell.length_c   1.000
_cell.angle_alpha   90.00
_cell.angle_beta   90.00
_cell.angle_gamma   90.00
#
_symmetry.space_group_name_H-M   'P 1'
#
loop_
_entity.id
_entity.type
_entity.pdbx_description
1 polymer ?
#
loop_
_entity_poly.entity_id
_entity_poly.type
_entity_poly.pdbx_seq_one_letter_code
_entity_poly.pdbx_strand_id
1 'polypeptide(L)'
;MEMEVNMQNTHLITQDLYESALLYASGQKLIQLKNNSGRFSFIFEDGQACQGLIDAYWRKDAMVNAKEFADAVRSLKDRIFSLQRK
;
A
#
# COMPACT_ATOMS: atom_id res chain seq x y z
N MET A 1 -10.05 15.80 -29.18
CA MET A 1 -9.24 14.66 -28.71
C MET A 1 -9.68 14.41 -27.28
N GLU A 2 -10.74 13.64 -27.14
CA GLU A 2 -11.34 13.32 -25.84
C GLU A 2 -10.43 12.33 -25.14
N MET A 3 -9.89 12.71 -23.99
CA MET A 3 -9.18 11.78 -23.13
C MET A 3 -10.22 11.02 -22.31
N GLU A 4 -10.48 9.79 -22.70
CA GLU A 4 -11.27 8.84 -21.91
C GLU A 4 -10.44 8.42 -20.70
N VAL A 5 -10.66 9.11 -19.57
CA VAL A 5 -10.13 8.70 -18.27
C VAL A 5 -10.89 7.45 -17.87
N ASN A 6 -10.26 6.29 -18.06
CA ASN A 6 -10.83 5.01 -17.66
C ASN A 6 -10.78 4.89 -16.12
N MET A 7 -11.86 5.37 -15.50
CA MET A 7 -12.04 5.49 -14.05
C MET A 7 -12.44 4.16 -13.41
N GLN A 8 -11.56 3.14 -13.47
CA GLN A 8 -11.76 1.86 -12.78
C GLN A 8 -10.46 1.31 -12.22
N ASN A 9 -9.82 2.04 -11.30
CA ASN A 9 -8.88 1.42 -10.37
C ASN A 9 -9.51 1.48 -8.97
N THR A 10 -10.49 0.60 -8.74
CA THR A 10 -11.13 0.48 -7.42
C THR A 10 -10.08 0.17 -6.36
N HIS A 11 -9.08 -0.64 -6.70
CA HIS A 11 -8.06 -1.08 -5.76
C HIS A 11 -6.66 -0.61 -6.18
N LEU A 12 -5.83 -0.28 -5.19
CA LEU A 12 -4.40 -0.12 -5.42
C LEU A 12 -3.68 -1.43 -5.11
N ILE A 13 -2.75 -1.83 -5.98
CA ILE A 13 -1.87 -2.98 -5.76
C ILE A 13 -0.42 -2.50 -5.78
N THR A 14 0.32 -2.72 -4.70
CA THR A 14 1.78 -2.46 -4.66
C THR A 14 2.52 -3.65 -4.05
N GLN A 15 3.79 -3.82 -4.42
CA GLN A 15 4.73 -4.78 -3.83
C GLN A 15 5.75 -4.09 -2.93
N ASP A 16 5.73 -2.75 -2.88
CA ASP A 16 6.64 -1.98 -2.06
C ASP A 16 6.15 -1.94 -0.61
N LEU A 17 7.04 -2.36 0.30
CA LEU A 17 6.74 -2.45 1.72
C LEU A 17 6.55 -1.07 2.36
N TYR A 18 7.31 -0.07 1.93
CA TYR A 18 7.29 1.26 2.52
C TYR A 18 6.12 2.09 1.99
N GLU A 19 5.78 1.97 0.70
CA GLU A 19 4.51 2.51 0.19
C GLU A 19 3.33 1.89 0.94
N SER A 20 3.32 0.56 1.07
CA SER A 20 2.26 -0.14 1.81
C SER A 20 2.20 0.29 3.28
N ALA A 21 3.34 0.51 3.91
CA ALA A 21 3.40 0.98 5.29
C ALA A 21 2.89 2.42 5.43
N LEU A 22 3.20 3.30 4.47
CA LEU A 22 2.65 4.65 4.44
C LEU A 22 1.13 4.61 4.32
N LEU A 23 0.62 3.85 3.35
CA LEU A 23 -0.82 3.70 3.13
C LEU A 23 -1.52 3.16 4.37
N TYR A 24 -0.97 2.10 4.95
CA TYR A 24 -1.52 1.46 6.16
C TYR A 24 -1.50 2.41 7.37
N ALA A 25 -0.39 3.12 7.60
CA ALA A 25 -0.28 4.12 8.66
C ALA A 25 -1.19 5.34 8.42
N SER A 26 -1.46 5.69 7.17
CA SER A 26 -2.39 6.76 6.79
C SER A 26 -3.87 6.34 6.84
N GLY A 27 -4.17 5.17 7.43
CA GLY A 27 -5.52 4.66 7.60
C GLY A 27 -6.13 4.04 6.34
N GLN A 28 -5.37 3.85 5.26
CA GLN A 28 -5.88 3.19 4.06
C GLN A 28 -6.10 1.70 4.33
N LYS A 29 -7.26 1.21 3.92
CA LYS A 29 -7.70 -0.15 4.25
C LYS A 29 -7.00 -1.18 3.37
N LEU A 30 -6.10 -1.96 3.97
CA LEU A 30 -5.48 -3.13 3.34
C LEU A 30 -6.48 -4.30 3.30
N ILE A 31 -7.06 -4.55 2.13
CA ILE A 31 -8.04 -5.63 1.90
C ILE A 31 -7.33 -6.99 1.96
N GLN A 32 -6.22 -7.12 1.24
CA GLN A 32 -5.61 -8.43 1.03
C GLN A 32 -4.09 -8.34 0.88
N LEU A 33 -3.41 -9.37 1.37
CA LEU A 33 -2.01 -9.65 1.07
C LEU A 33 -1.95 -10.95 0.26
N LYS A 34 -1.54 -10.86 -1.01
CA LYS A 34 -1.35 -12.03 -1.88
C LYS A 34 0.11 -12.43 -1.89
N ASN A 35 0.38 -13.73 -1.73
CA ASN A 35 1.70 -14.31 -1.97
C ASN A 35 1.64 -15.07 -3.31
N ASN A 36 2.50 -14.70 -4.26
CA ASN A 36 2.68 -15.42 -5.51
C ASN A 36 4.15 -15.85 -5.62
N SER A 37 4.42 -17.11 -5.24
CA SER A 37 5.74 -17.73 -5.34
C SER A 37 6.88 -16.90 -4.71
N GLY A 38 6.62 -16.33 -3.52
CA GLY A 38 7.58 -15.51 -2.78
C GLY A 38 7.50 -14.01 -3.06
N ARG A 39 6.66 -13.58 -4.01
CA ARG A 39 6.35 -12.16 -4.21
C ARG A 39 5.06 -11.78 -3.49
N PHE A 40 5.15 -10.76 -2.64
CA PHE A 40 4.02 -10.28 -1.87
C PHE A 40 3.41 -9.03 -2.52
N SER A 41 2.09 -9.05 -2.72
CA SER A 41 1.32 -7.92 -3.25
C SER A 41 0.28 -7.50 -2.22
N PHE A 42 0.34 -6.23 -1.83
CA PHE A 42 -0.62 -5.58 -0.93
C PHE A 42 -1.74 -4.95 -1.77
N ILE A 43 -2.99 -5.21 -1.40
CA ILE A 43 -4.18 -4.75 -2.12
C ILE A 43 -5.00 -3.84 -1.19
N PHE A 44 -5.16 -2.57 -1.56
CA PHE A 44 -5.89 -1.56 -0.79
C PHE A 44 -7.25 -1.21 -1.42
N GLU A 45 -8.20 -0.80 -0.59
CA GLU A 45 -9.61 -0.57 -0.97
C GLU A 45 -9.87 0.64 -1.86
N ASP A 46 -9.11 1.73 -1.71
CA ASP A 46 -9.34 2.96 -2.46
C ASP A 46 -8.13 3.27 -3.34
N GLY A 47 -8.21 2.90 -4.62
CA GLY A 47 -7.14 3.11 -5.59
C GLY A 47 -6.75 4.59 -5.77
N GLN A 48 -7.72 5.51 -5.76
CA GLN A 48 -7.46 6.93 -6.01
C GLN A 48 -6.80 7.60 -4.80
N ALA A 49 -7.33 7.38 -3.59
CA ALA A 49 -6.75 7.93 -2.38
C ALA A 49 -5.34 7.37 -2.14
N CYS A 50 -5.15 6.07 -2.38
CA CYS A 50 -3.83 5.45 -2.24
C CYS A 50 -2.82 5.99 -3.27
N GLN A 51 -3.22 6.18 -4.53
CA GLN A 51 -2.33 6.73 -5.55
C GLN A 51 -1.85 8.13 -5.19
N GLY A 52 -2.75 8.99 -4.68
CA GLY A 52 -2.38 10.34 -4.23
C GLY A 52 -1.31 10.33 -3.12
N LEU A 53 -1.41 9.39 -2.18
CA LEU A 53 -0.42 9.21 -1.11
C LEU A 53 0.91 8.64 -1.61
N ILE A 54 0.88 7.73 -2.59
CA ILE A 54 2.10 7.20 -3.22
C ILE A 54 2.83 8.30 -3.98
N ASP A 55 2.11 9.08 -4.79
CA ASP A 55 2.73 10.18 -5.52
C ASP A 55 3.34 11.19 -4.53
N ALA A 56 2.67 11.43 -3.41
CA ALA A 56 3.16 12.28 -2.35
C ALA A 56 4.45 11.75 -1.68
N TYR A 57 4.51 10.43 -1.46
CA TYR A 57 5.69 9.76 -0.93
C TYR A 57 6.91 10.01 -1.82
N TRP A 58 6.77 9.81 -3.13
CA TRP A 58 7.86 9.98 -4.09
C TRP A 58 8.28 11.44 -4.28
N ARG A 59 7.34 12.39 -4.12
CA ARG A 59 7.64 13.83 -4.10
C ARG A 59 8.26 14.31 -2.78
N LYS A 60 8.35 13.44 -1.76
CA LYS A 60 8.80 13.78 -0.40
C LYS A 60 7.90 14.81 0.31
N ASP A 61 6.61 14.83 -0.03
CA ASP A 61 5.61 15.71 0.58
C ASP A 61 4.58 14.94 1.43
N ALA A 62 4.63 13.61 1.45
CA ALA A 62 3.78 12.79 2.30
C ALA A 62 4.04 13.04 3.80
N MET A 63 2.97 13.28 4.54
CA MET A 63 3.00 13.43 6.00
C MET A 63 2.33 12.24 6.66
N VAL A 64 3.01 11.64 7.64
CA VAL A 64 2.49 10.53 8.44
C VAL A 64 3.10 10.57 9.83
N ASN A 65 2.39 10.07 10.84
CA ASN A 65 2.97 9.92 12.16
C ASN A 65 4.14 8.92 12.09
N ALA A 66 5.34 9.35 12.52
CA ALA A 66 6.54 8.53 12.42
C ALA A 66 6.44 7.21 13.21
N LYS A 67 5.74 7.20 14.35
CA LYS A 67 5.52 5.98 15.15
C LYS A 67 4.57 5.02 14.46
N GLU A 68 3.46 5.53 13.91
CA GLU A 68 2.49 4.72 13.16
C GLU A 68 3.12 4.13 11.90
N PHE A 69 3.97 4.89 11.21
CA PHE A 69 4.73 4.38 10.06
C PHE A 69 5.70 3.26 10.44
N ALA A 70 6.49 3.46 11.51
CA ALA A 70 7.41 2.42 11.99
C ALA A 70 6.67 1.15 12.43
N ASP A 71 5.53 1.30 13.11
CA ASP A 71 4.67 0.20 13.51
C ASP A 71 4.06 -0.51 12.30
N ALA A 72 3.59 0.24 11.30
CA ALA A 72 3.08 -0.30 10.05
C ALA A 72 4.14 -1.15 9.33
N VAL A 73 5.37 -0.66 9.18
CA VAL A 73 6.48 -1.43 8.59
C VAL A 73 6.69 -2.76 9.33
N ARG A 74 6.68 -2.73 10.67
CA ARG A 74 6.83 -3.93 11.49
C ARG A 74 5.67 -4.90 11.29
N SER A 75 4.43 -4.43 11.42
CA SER A 75 3.23 -5.25 11.28
C SER A 75 3.12 -5.91 9.91
N LEU A 76 3.45 -5.19 8.83
CA LEU A 76 3.43 -5.74 7.48
C LEU A 76 4.53 -6.80 7.27
N LYS A 77 5.73 -6.59 7.80
CA LYS A 77 6.80 -7.62 7.81
C LYS A 77 6.36 -8.87 8.55
N ASP A 78 5.82 -8.71 9.76
CA ASP A 78 5.35 -9.83 10.58
C ASP A 78 4.27 -10.65 9.83
N ARG A 79 3.37 -9.96 9.11
CA ARG A 79 2.34 -10.59 8.27
C ARG A 79 2.95 -11.35 7.08
N ILE A 80 3.95 -10.79 6.40
CA ILE A 80 4.68 -11.48 5.32
C ILE A 80 5.35 -12.75 5.86
N PHE A 81 6.11 -12.66 6.95
CA PHE A 81 6.82 -13.80 7.52
C PHE A 81 5.86 -14.89 8.01
N SER A 82 4.70 -14.52 8.55
CA SER A 82 3.67 -15.49 8.93
C SER A 82 3.11 -16.27 7.74
N LEU A 83 3.08 -15.68 6.53
CA LEU A 83 2.60 -16.33 5.31
C LEU A 83 3.66 -17.19 4.63
N GLN A 84 4.95 -16.99 4.90
CA GLN A 84 6.04 -17.80 4.36
C GLN A 84 6.22 -19.14 5.08
N ARG A 85 5.72 -19.28 6.32
CA ARG A 85 5.88 -20.48 7.14
C ARG A 85 4.82 -21.56 6.91
N LYS A 86 3.87 -21.32 6.00
CA LYS A 86 2.84 -22.28 5.59
C LYS A 86 3.19 -22.89 4.25
#